data_AF-A0A4U0YUL1-F1
#
_entry.id   AF-A0A4U0YUL1-F1
#
_cell.length_a   1.000
_cell.length_b   1.000
_cell.length_c   1.000
_cell.angle_alpha   90.00
_cell.angle_beta   90.00
_cell.angle_gamma   90.00
#
_symmetry.space_group_name_H-M   'P 1'
#
loop_
_entity.id
_entity.type
_entity.pdbx_description
1 polymer ?
#
loop_
_entity_poly.entity_id
_entity_poly.type
_entity_poly.pdbx_seq_one_letter_code
_entity_poly.pdbx_strand_id
1 'polypeptide(L)' 'MNIPPLDLLKAIRDHLATATTERAAAIMTESVDVADRHWEAFDAAVTPLVDALAEAEERGMLAGLEALLATLAQAAEAR' A
#
# COMPACT_ATOMS: atom_id res chain seq x y z
N MET A 1 4.97 -12.25 20.03
CA MET A 1 4.57 -11.85 18.67
C MET A 1 4.10 -10.42 18.76
N ASN A 2 4.84 -9.47 18.19
CA ASN A 2 4.44 -8.06 18.17
C ASN A 2 3.48 -7.90 16.98
N ILE A 3 2.18 -8.00 17.23
CA ILE A 3 1.17 -7.86 16.17
C ILE A 3 1.01 -6.36 15.89
N PRO A 4 1.09 -5.91 14.63
CA PRO A 4 0.92 -4.52 14.31
C PRO A 4 -0.45 -3.98 14.72
N PRO A 5 -0.53 -2.73 15.22
CA PRO A 5 -1.81 -2.13 15.57
C PRO A 5 -2.75 -2.17 14.37
N LEU A 6 -4.03 -2.47 14.60
CA LEU A 6 -5.02 -2.52 13.54
C LEU A 6 -5.11 -1.20 12.78
N ASP A 7 -4.91 -0.07 13.48
CA ASP A 7 -4.90 1.26 12.86
C ASP A 7 -3.73 1.45 11.90
N LEU A 8 -2.54 0.93 12.24
CA LEU A 8 -1.35 0.98 11.39
C LEU A 8 -1.53 0.09 10.14
N LEU A 9 -2.03 -1.13 10.33
CA LEU A 9 -2.37 -2.03 9.22
C LEU A 9 -3.42 -1.42 8.28
N LYS A 10 -4.43 -0.75 8.86
CA LYS A 10 -5.47 -0.06 8.10
C LYS A 10 -4.88 1.10 7.31
N ALA A 11 -4.01 1.91 7.91
CA ALA A 11 -3.33 3.01 7.22
C ALA A 11 -2.50 2.50 6.04
N ILE A 12 -1.65 1.48 6.26
CA ILE A 12 -0.84 0.84 5.20
C ILE A 12 -1.74 0.35 4.06
N ARG A 13 -2.83 -0.34 4.38
CA ARG A 13 -3.79 -0.84 3.38
C ARG A 13 -4.43 0.30 2.59
N ASP A 14 -4.91 1.33 3.27
CA ASP A 14 -5.68 2.42 2.65
C ASP A 14 -4.77 3.27 1.74
N HIS A 15 -3.52 3.53 2.15
CA HIS A 15 -2.53 4.21 1.32
C HIS A 15 -2.10 3.36 0.11
N LEU A 16 -1.87 2.05 0.31
CA LEU A 16 -1.54 1.13 -0.78
C LEU A 16 -2.68 1.02 -1.80
N ALA A 17 -3.94 0.94 -1.33
CA ALA A 17 -5.10 0.87 -2.21
C ALA A 17 -5.25 2.15 -3.04
N THR A 18 -5.02 3.31 -2.43
CA THR A 18 -5.04 4.60 -3.13
C THR A 18 -3.93 4.67 -4.18
N ALA A 19 -2.68 4.39 -3.80
CA ALA A 19 -1.55 4.40 -4.72
C ALA A 19 -1.77 3.45 -5.91
N THR A 20 -2.22 2.22 -5.67
CA THR A 20 -2.47 1.26 -6.76
C THR A 20 -3.62 1.70 -7.69
N THR A 21 -4.66 2.34 -7.14
CA THR A 21 -5.78 2.89 -7.91
C THR A 21 -5.32 4.06 -8.79
N GLU A 22 -4.62 5.03 -8.22
CA GLU A 22 -4.13 6.20 -8.95
C GLU A 22 -3.13 5.80 -10.03
N ARG A 23 -2.22 4.85 -9.74
CA ARG A 23 -1.32 4.29 -10.74
C ARG A 23 -2.07 3.63 -11.91
N ALA A 24 -3.13 2.86 -11.62
CA ALA A 24 -3.93 2.24 -12.66
C ALA A 24 -4.64 3.29 -13.52
N ALA A 25 -5.21 4.32 -12.90
CA ALA A 25 -5.86 5.42 -13.60
C ALA A 25 -4.89 6.22 -14.49
N ALA A 26 -3.68 6.48 -14.00
CA ALA A 26 -2.62 7.15 -14.75
C ALA A 26 -2.20 6.36 -16.02
N ILE A 27 -2.16 5.03 -15.92
CA ILE A 27 -1.80 4.14 -17.04
C ILE A 27 -2.95 4.01 -18.05
N MET A 28 -4.20 4.03 -17.58
CA MET A 28 -5.37 3.79 -18.42
C MET A 28 -5.86 5.03 -19.19
N THR A 29 -5.45 6.23 -18.78
CA THR A 29 -5.89 7.47 -19.42
C THR A 29 -5.03 7.82 -20.64
N GLU A 30 -5.67 8.27 -21.72
CA GLU A 30 -5.00 8.73 -22.95
C GLU A 30 -4.56 10.22 -22.86
N SER A 31 -5.02 10.94 -21.84
CA SER A 31 -4.69 12.35 -21.62
C SER A 31 -3.50 12.51 -20.68
N VAL A 32 -2.44 13.15 -21.17
CA VAL A 32 -1.22 13.44 -20.40
C VAL A 32 -1.52 14.28 -19.16
N ASP A 33 -2.30 15.36 -19.28
CA ASP A 33 -2.67 16.22 -18.14
C ASP A 33 -3.52 15.50 -17.07
N VAL A 34 -4.24 14.45 -17.45
CA VAL A 34 -4.99 13.60 -16.52
C VAL A 34 -4.04 12.58 -15.88
N ALA A 35 -3.13 12.00 -16.65
CA ALA A 35 -2.11 11.09 -16.15
C ALA A 35 -1.22 11.76 -15.10
N ASP A 36 -0.76 12.99 -15.36
CA ASP A 36 0.11 13.74 -14.44
C ASP A 36 -0.57 13.97 -13.08
N ARG A 37 -1.86 14.31 -13.06
CA ARG A 37 -2.63 14.45 -11.81
C ARG A 37 -2.77 13.14 -11.04
N HIS A 38 -2.95 12.03 -11.74
CA HIS A 38 -2.97 10.71 -11.09
C HIS A 38 -1.58 10.32 -10.57
N TRP A 39 -0.50 10.73 -11.23
CA TRP A 39 0.86 10.53 -10.71
C TRP A 39 1.14 11.38 -9.47
N GLU A 40 0.69 12.63 -9.44
CA GLU A 40 0.77 13.46 -8.22
C GLU A 40 -0.01 12.83 -7.05
N ALA A 41 -1.22 12.30 -7.32
CA ALA A 41 -2.02 11.62 -6.31
C ALA A 41 -1.38 10.29 -5.85
N PHE A 42 -0.74 9.56 -6.76
CA PHE A 42 0.07 8.38 -6.44
C PHE A 42 1.21 8.74 -5.50
N ASP A 43 2.03 9.74 -5.84
CA ASP A 43 3.18 10.17 -5.03
C ASP A 43 2.74 10.64 -3.63
N ALA A 44 1.61 11.37 -3.57
CA ALA A 44 1.00 11.81 -2.33
C ALA A 44 0.50 10.64 -1.45
N ALA A 45 0.10 9.51 -2.05
CA ALA A 45 -0.29 8.30 -1.32
C ALA A 45 0.90 7.42 -0.91
N VAL A 46 1.97 7.41 -1.70
CA VAL A 46 3.19 6.62 -1.43
C VAL A 46 3.98 7.18 -0.26
N THR A 47 4.08 8.50 -0.12
CA THR A 47 4.81 9.13 1.01
C THR A 47 4.34 8.62 2.38
N PRO A 48 3.05 8.74 2.76
CA PRO A 48 2.57 8.24 4.05
C PRO A 48 2.56 6.70 4.12
N LEU A 49 2.51 5.99 2.99
CA LEU A 49 2.67 4.53 2.97
C LEU A 49 4.06 4.12 3.43
N VAL A 50 5.11 4.78 2.92
CA VAL A 50 6.49 4.50 3.31
C VAL A 50 6.71 4.83 4.78
N ASP A 51 6.18 5.96 5.27
CA ASP A 51 6.26 6.32 6.69
C ASP A 51 5.59 5.27 7.59
N ALA A 52 4.39 4.80 7.23
CA ALA A 52 3.69 3.76 7.97
C ALA A 52 4.42 2.40 7.95
N LEU A 53 5.10 2.08 6.84
CA LEU A 53 5.94 0.88 6.76
C LEU A 53 7.21 1.01 7.60
N ALA A 54 7.84 2.18 7.61
CA ALA A 54 9.00 2.46 8.46
C ALA A 54 8.61 2.39 9.95
N GLU A 55 7.46 2.94 10.34
CA GLU A 55 6.93 2.80 11.70
C GLU A 55 6.70 1.32 12.06
N ALA A 56 6.17 0.52 11.13
CA ALA A 56 6.02 -0.92 11.34
C ALA A 56 7.38 -1.62 11.50
N GLU A 57 8.40 -1.19 10.76
CA GLU A 57 9.77 -1.70 10.88
C GLU A 57 10.38 -1.38 12.25
N GLU A 58 10.32 -0.12 12.69
CA GLU A 58 10.83 0.34 13.99
C GLU A 58 10.20 -0.42 15.16
N ARG A 59 8.93 -0.81 15.01
CA ARG A 59 8.19 -1.61 16.00
C ARG A 59 8.47 -3.12 15.90
N GLY A 60 9.31 -3.55 14.95
CA GLY A 60 9.68 -4.95 14.72
C GLY A 60 8.54 -5.78 14.11
N MET A 61 7.64 -5.15 13.36
CA MET A 61 6.40 -5.75 12.86
C MET A 61 6.46 -6.14 11.39
N LEU A 62 7.53 -5.79 10.67
CA LEU A 62 7.67 -6.04 9.24
C LEU A 62 7.54 -7.52 8.88
N ALA A 63 8.23 -8.40 9.62
CA ALA A 63 8.15 -9.85 9.43
C ALA A 63 6.72 -10.41 9.64
N GLY A 64 5.96 -9.82 10.56
CA GLY A 64 4.55 -10.16 10.77
C GLY A 64 3.66 -9.73 9.60
N LEU A 65 3.98 -8.59 8.99
CA LEU A 65 3.32 -8.06 7.80
C LEU A 65 3.61 -8.92 6.57
N GLU A 66 4.87 -9.31 6.37
CA GLU A 66 5.31 -10.21 5.29
C GLU A 66 4.64 -11.59 5.39
N ALA A 67 4.59 -12.17 6.60
CA ALA A 67 3.92 -13.45 6.82
C ALA A 67 2.41 -13.37 6.54
N LEU A 68 1.76 -12.27 6.94
CA LEU A 68 0.35 -12.02 6.63
C LEU A 68 0.13 -11.94 5.12
N LEU A 69 0.94 -11.15 4.41
CA LEU A 69 0.85 -10.98 2.96
C LEU A 69 1.06 -12.31 2.22
N ALA A 70 2.06 -13.09 2.62
CA ALA A 70 2.32 -14.41 2.04
C ALA A 70 1.13 -15.36 2.24
N THR A 71 0.51 -15.35 3.43
CA THR A 71 -0.67 -16.16 3.73
C THR A 71 -1.87 -15.75 2.86
N LEU A 72 -2.08 -14.44 2.68
CA LEU A 72 -3.15 -13.91 1.84
C LEU A 72 -2.95 -14.22 0.35
N ALA A 73 -1.70 -14.14 -0.14
CA ALA A 73 -1.36 -14.51 -1.51
C ALA A 73 -1.67 -15.99 -1.80
N GLN A 74 -1.26 -16.89 -0.91
CA GLN A 74 -1.57 -18.32 -1.01
C GLN A 74 -3.09 -18.58 -0.99
N ALA A 75 -3.85 -17.85 -0.16
CA ALA A 75 -5.31 -17.98 -0.10
C ALA A 75 -6.01 -17.46 -1.38
N ALA A 76 -5.42 -16.49 -2.08
CA ALA A 76 -5.93 -15.98 -3.34
C ALA A 76 -5.65 -16.93 -4.51
N GLU A 77 -4.51 -17.62 -4.52
CA GLU A 77 -4.14 -18.60 -5.55
C GLU A 77 -4.91 -19.93 -5.43
N ALA A 78 -5.43 -20.24 -4.24
CA ALA A 78 -6.23 -21.45 -3.99
C ALA A 78 -7.72 -21.32 -4.39
N ARG A 79 -8.12 -20.20 -5.00
CA ARG A 79 -9.48 -19.90 -5.50
C ARG A 79 -9.52 -19.90 -7.02
#